data_AF-A0A7K0D2I0-F1
#
_entry.id   AF-A0A7K0D2I0-F1
#
_cell.length_a   1.000
_cell.length_b   1.000
_cell.length_c   1.000
_cell.angle_alpha   90.00
_cell.angle_beta   90.00
_cell.angle_gamma   90.00
#
_symmetry.space_group_name_H-M   'P 1'
#
loop_
_entity.id
_entity.type
_entity.pdbx_description
1 polymer ?
#
loop_
_entity_poly.entity_id
_entity_poly.type
_entity_poly.pdbx_seq_one_letter_code
_entity_poly.pdbx_strand_id
1 'polypeptide(L)'
;MNPTMPKLPPLPQIPVPVRRAAYSEIRRVITQRSGWLIPAGCAGSGLITGLISGGTGSGPRDGAQIATGTVTVGLYLAVLVAVIAAAVSGAAATGAEYRYESISLTALFIPDRDLRFGAKLGVTALFSLVLGLAAEIGAGVGLALLGHSEVQFGLRLTGVLLGGLLATVCWGVIGASLGLLLRSTGLAVTAMVGWCLVAEPLLWLITRGIGIPGFAVLLPDSATIGTVAVGSFSHSPFLSPGAVSAVVLILWTAATGALTWWKLRQREI
;
A
#
# COMPACT_ATOMS: atom_id res chain seq x y z
N MET A 1 -46.72 30.44 15.26
CA MET A 1 -45.37 30.99 15.46
C MET A 1 -44.38 29.89 15.10
N ASN A 2 -43.80 29.97 13.91
CA ASN A 2 -43.03 28.88 13.29
C ASN A 2 -41.54 29.08 13.62
N PRO A 3 -40.84 28.16 14.33
CA PRO A 3 -39.43 28.34 14.62
C PRO A 3 -38.59 28.04 13.38
N THR A 4 -38.01 29.09 12.80
CA THR A 4 -37.04 29.01 11.73
C THR A 4 -35.76 28.34 12.24
N MET A 5 -35.55 27.08 11.85
CA MET A 5 -34.26 26.41 12.05
C MET A 5 -33.17 27.14 11.23
N PRO A 6 -31.98 27.40 11.81
CA PRO A 6 -30.86 27.96 11.09
C PRO A 6 -30.39 26.99 10.00
N LYS A 7 -30.43 27.44 8.75
CA LYS A 7 -29.88 26.70 7.60
C LYS A 7 -28.36 26.60 7.77
N LEU A 8 -27.89 25.41 8.12
CA LEU A 8 -26.47 25.06 8.05
C LEU A 8 -25.98 25.26 6.59
N PRO A 9 -24.76 25.78 6.39
CA PRO A 9 -24.20 25.96 5.05
C PRO A 9 -24.12 24.60 4.33
N PRO A 10 -24.50 24.51 3.05
CA PRO A 10 -24.39 23.28 2.29
C PRO A 10 -22.91 22.93 2.13
N LEU A 11 -22.48 21.86 2.81
CA LEU A 11 -21.19 21.22 2.53
C LEU A 11 -21.09 20.98 1.01
N PRO A 12 -19.89 21.13 0.40
CA PRO A 12 -19.71 21.07 -1.05
C PRO A 12 -20.41 19.83 -1.61
N GLN A 13 -21.36 20.06 -2.50
CA GLN A 13 -22.25 19.01 -3.01
C GLN A 13 -21.46 18.05 -3.90
N ILE A 14 -20.83 17.04 -3.27
CA ILE A 14 -20.26 15.91 -3.99
C ILE A 14 -21.37 15.35 -4.90
N PRO A 15 -21.15 15.25 -6.22
CA PRO A 15 -22.17 14.77 -7.14
C PRO A 15 -22.74 13.44 -6.65
N VAL A 16 -24.07 13.33 -6.63
CA VAL A 16 -24.82 12.12 -6.23
C VAL A 16 -24.23 10.81 -6.81
N PRO A 17 -23.81 10.73 -8.09
CA PRO A 17 -23.22 9.50 -8.61
C PRO A 17 -21.89 9.13 -7.94
N VAL A 18 -21.03 10.11 -7.60
CA VAL A 18 -19.75 9.87 -6.91
C VAL A 18 -20.00 9.27 -5.53
N ARG A 19 -20.95 9.85 -4.80
CA ARG A 19 -21.34 9.38 -3.47
C ARG A 19 -21.87 7.95 -3.53
N ARG A 20 -22.75 7.63 -4.49
CA ARG A 20 -23.31 6.28 -4.64
C ARG A 20 -22.24 5.24 -4.96
N ALA A 21 -21.32 5.57 -5.87
CA ALA A 21 -20.19 4.70 -6.22
C ALA A 21 -19.33 4.39 -5.00
N ALA A 22 -18.87 5.43 -4.29
CA ALA A 22 -18.04 5.27 -3.09
C ALA A 22 -18.76 4.49 -1.98
N TYR A 23 -20.03 4.80 -1.69
CA TYR A 23 -20.79 4.09 -0.66
C TYR A 23 -20.97 2.60 -0.98
N SER A 24 -21.17 2.25 -2.24
CA SER A 24 -21.34 0.84 -2.64
C SER A 24 -20.08 0.02 -2.37
N GLU A 25 -18.91 0.57 -2.68
CA GLU A 25 -17.62 -0.08 -2.46
C GLU A 25 -17.25 -0.12 -0.97
N ILE A 26 -17.48 0.98 -0.24
CA ILE A 26 -17.27 1.02 1.22
C ILE A 26 -18.13 -0.03 1.92
N ARG A 27 -19.42 -0.11 1.55
CA ARG A 27 -20.34 -1.08 2.16
C ARG A 27 -19.92 -2.50 1.85
N ARG A 28 -19.39 -2.78 0.66
CA ARG A 28 -18.84 -4.10 0.32
C ARG A 28 -17.68 -4.48 1.24
N VAL A 29 -16.73 -3.58 1.46
CA VAL A 29 -15.60 -3.82 2.37
C VAL A 29 -16.10 -4.06 3.80
N ILE A 30 -17.02 -3.24 4.30
CA ILE A 30 -17.52 -3.33 5.69
C ILE A 30 -18.38 -4.57 5.92
N THR A 31 -19.18 -4.99 4.94
CA THR A 31 -20.10 -6.13 5.10
C THR A 31 -19.42 -7.49 4.93
N GLN A 32 -18.26 -7.53 4.26
CA GLN A 32 -17.52 -8.76 4.07
C GLN A 32 -16.67 -9.07 5.31
N ARG A 33 -16.75 -10.30 5.85
CA ARG A 33 -15.96 -10.74 7.01
C ARG A 33 -14.45 -10.50 6.83
N SER A 34 -13.96 -10.68 5.60
CA SER A 34 -12.58 -10.40 5.22
C SER A 34 -12.15 -8.94 5.45
N GLY A 35 -13.07 -7.98 5.36
CA GLY A 35 -12.79 -6.56 5.58
C GLY A 35 -12.44 -6.22 7.02
N TRP A 36 -12.84 -7.05 7.98
CA TRP A 36 -12.51 -6.90 9.40
C TRP A 36 -11.36 -7.81 9.84
N LEU A 37 -11.28 -9.02 9.29
CA LEU A 37 -10.24 -9.97 9.65
C LEU A 37 -8.85 -9.56 9.16
N ILE A 38 -8.74 -8.97 7.96
CA ILE A 38 -7.43 -8.59 7.40
C ILE A 38 -6.77 -7.45 8.21
N PRO A 39 -7.45 -6.33 8.54
CA PRO A 39 -6.86 -5.30 9.39
C PRO A 39 -6.48 -5.83 10.78
N ALA A 40 -7.33 -6.68 11.39
CA ALA A 40 -7.02 -7.30 12.68
C ALA A 40 -5.79 -8.23 12.60
N GLY A 41 -5.66 -9.00 11.51
CA GLY A 41 -4.49 -9.83 11.26
C GLY A 41 -3.21 -8.99 11.06
N CYS A 42 -3.31 -7.87 10.34
CA CYS A 42 -2.20 -6.93 10.17
C CYS A 42 -1.76 -6.35 11.52
N ALA A 43 -2.71 -5.89 12.34
CA ALA A 43 -2.43 -5.39 13.69
C ALA A 43 -1.80 -6.46 14.59
N GLY A 44 -2.31 -7.69 14.57
CA GLY A 44 -1.74 -8.81 15.33
C GLY A 44 -0.32 -9.16 14.88
N SER A 45 -0.07 -9.22 13.58
CA SER A 45 1.28 -9.46 13.03
C SER A 45 2.26 -8.34 13.38
N GLY A 46 1.80 -7.09 13.34
CA GLY A 46 2.55 -5.92 13.78
C GLY A 46 2.92 -6.04 15.26
N LEU A 47 1.95 -6.37 16.11
CA LEU A 47 2.17 -6.55 17.54
C LEU A 47 3.20 -7.64 17.83
N ILE A 48 3.10 -8.80 17.16
CA ILE A 48 4.06 -9.90 17.35
C ILE A 48 5.47 -9.49 16.91
N THR A 49 5.61 -8.91 15.71
CA THR A 49 6.92 -8.49 15.19
C THR A 49 7.53 -7.36 16.01
N GLY A 50 6.71 -6.42 16.50
CA GLY A 50 7.08 -5.35 17.42
C GLY A 50 7.54 -5.89 18.78
N LEU A 51 6.83 -6.86 19.37
CA LEU A 51 7.23 -7.50 20.63
C LEU A 51 8.57 -8.24 20.48
N ILE A 52 8.73 -9.04 19.43
CA ILE A 52 9.97 -9.78 19.17
C ILE A 52 11.13 -8.81 19.04
N SER A 53 10.96 -7.73 18.27
CA SER A 53 12.02 -6.77 18.02
C SER A 53 12.30 -5.86 19.23
N GLY A 54 11.28 -5.53 20.02
CA GLY A 54 11.45 -4.82 21.29
C GLY A 54 12.19 -5.64 22.33
N GLY A 55 11.94 -6.95 22.39
CA GLY A 55 12.58 -7.85 23.36
C GLY A 55 13.98 -8.36 22.97
N THR A 56 14.32 -8.36 21.68
CA THR A 56 15.61 -8.89 21.17
C THR A 56 16.49 -7.84 20.50
N GLY A 57 15.93 -6.69 20.16
CA GLY A 57 16.62 -5.64 19.43
C GLY A 57 17.47 -4.75 20.34
N SER A 58 18.61 -4.33 19.81
CA SER A 58 19.42 -3.25 20.36
C SER A 58 19.14 -1.91 19.66
N GLY A 59 19.32 -0.80 20.38
CA GLY A 59 19.18 0.55 19.88
C GLY A 59 20.25 0.96 18.87
N PRO A 60 20.23 2.21 18.40
CA PRO A 60 21.16 2.70 17.38
C PRO A 60 22.61 2.57 17.85
N ARG A 61 23.47 1.93 17.05
CA ARG A 61 24.93 1.86 17.25
C ARG A 61 25.63 2.64 16.15
N ASP A 62 26.68 3.37 16.50
CA ASP A 62 27.51 4.07 15.52
C ASP A 62 28.10 3.07 14.51
N GLY A 63 27.82 3.28 13.22
CA GLY A 63 28.23 2.38 12.14
C GLY A 63 27.24 1.27 11.77
N ALA A 64 26.07 1.17 12.44
CA ALA A 64 25.05 0.20 12.07
C ALA A 64 24.33 0.58 10.76
N GLN A 65 24.04 -0.43 9.93
CA GLN A 65 23.37 -0.27 8.63
C GLN A 65 21.89 0.14 8.76
N ILE A 66 21.30 -0.01 9.95
CA ILE A 66 19.92 0.41 10.26
C ILE A 66 19.99 1.66 11.14
N ALA A 67 19.57 2.78 10.57
CA ALA A 67 19.69 4.11 11.18
C ALA A 67 19.00 4.27 12.54
N THR A 68 17.99 3.44 12.83
CA THR A 68 17.18 3.44 14.06
C THR A 68 17.48 2.24 14.97
N GLY A 69 18.47 1.41 14.64
CA GLY A 69 18.80 0.20 15.39
C GLY A 69 17.91 -1.00 15.07
N THR A 70 18.39 -2.18 15.46
CA THR A 70 17.70 -3.48 15.24
C THR A 70 16.34 -3.58 15.93
N VAL A 71 16.11 -2.77 16.95
CA VAL A 71 14.80 -2.65 17.63
C VAL A 71 13.66 -2.29 16.65
N THR A 72 13.97 -1.61 15.54
CA THR A 72 12.95 -1.23 14.54
C THR A 72 12.74 -2.25 13.43
N VAL A 73 13.48 -3.37 13.39
CA VAL A 73 13.31 -4.44 12.37
C VAL A 73 11.88 -4.98 12.34
N GLY A 74 11.26 -5.10 13.51
CA GLY A 74 9.86 -5.53 13.63
C GLY A 74 8.88 -4.59 12.95
N LEU A 75 9.14 -3.28 12.99
CA LEU A 75 8.34 -2.29 12.28
C LEU A 75 8.47 -2.48 10.76
N TYR A 76 9.68 -2.71 10.24
CA TYR A 76 9.87 -3.00 8.80
C TYR A 76 9.15 -4.28 8.37
N LEU A 77 9.18 -5.33 9.19
CA LEU A 77 8.44 -6.57 8.93
C LEU A 77 6.92 -6.36 8.98
N ALA A 78 6.41 -5.57 9.93
CA ALA A 78 5.00 -5.22 10.01
C ALA A 78 4.54 -4.46 8.75
N VAL A 79 5.33 -3.49 8.30
CA VAL A 79 5.09 -2.75 7.05
C VAL A 79 5.08 -3.71 5.85
N LEU A 80 6.04 -4.64 5.75
CA LEU A 80 6.07 -5.63 4.68
C LEU A 80 4.80 -6.49 4.64
N VAL A 81 4.34 -6.97 5.80
CA VAL A 81 3.09 -7.73 5.89
C VAL A 81 1.90 -6.88 5.43
N ALA A 82 1.83 -5.62 5.85
CA ALA A 82 0.78 -4.70 5.42
C ALA A 82 0.82 -4.44 3.90
N VAL A 83 2.02 -4.29 3.30
CA VAL A 83 2.21 -4.10 1.86
C VAL A 83 1.67 -5.30 1.09
N ILE A 84 2.02 -6.52 1.52
CA ILE A 84 1.54 -7.76 0.90
C ILE A 84 0.02 -7.88 1.05
N ALA A 85 -0.52 -7.61 2.25
CA ALA A 85 -1.95 -7.65 2.50
C ALA A 85 -2.71 -6.62 1.65
N ALA A 86 -2.18 -5.40 1.52
CA ALA A 86 -2.74 -4.34 0.67
C ALA A 86 -2.72 -4.74 -0.81
N ALA A 87 -1.59 -5.20 -1.32
CA ALA A 87 -1.43 -5.71 -2.68
C ALA A 87 -2.46 -6.79 -3.03
N VAL A 88 -2.53 -7.84 -2.20
CA VAL A 88 -3.43 -8.99 -2.43
C VAL A 88 -4.89 -8.58 -2.27
N SER A 89 -5.23 -7.78 -1.26
CA SER A 89 -6.61 -7.32 -1.06
C SER A 89 -7.07 -6.37 -2.17
N GLY A 90 -6.20 -5.49 -2.66
CA GLY A 90 -6.45 -4.66 -3.84
C GLY A 90 -6.74 -5.52 -5.08
N ALA A 91 -5.87 -6.50 -5.37
CA ALA A 91 -6.06 -7.45 -6.47
C ALA A 91 -7.34 -8.30 -6.32
N ALA A 92 -7.70 -8.68 -5.09
CA ALA A 92 -8.92 -9.42 -4.81
C ALA A 92 -10.17 -8.54 -4.99
N ALA A 93 -10.14 -7.30 -4.53
CA ALA A 93 -11.27 -6.37 -4.62
C ALA A 93 -11.68 -6.08 -6.07
N THR A 94 -10.71 -6.09 -6.99
CA THR A 94 -10.96 -5.84 -8.42
C THR A 94 -11.07 -7.11 -9.25
N GLY A 95 -10.15 -8.07 -9.06
CA GLY A 95 -10.13 -9.34 -9.79
C GLY A 95 -11.31 -10.25 -9.48
N ALA A 96 -11.85 -10.22 -8.26
CA ALA A 96 -12.98 -11.07 -7.90
C ALA A 96 -14.26 -10.70 -8.67
N GLU A 97 -14.42 -9.46 -9.13
CA GLU A 97 -15.62 -9.10 -9.90
C GLU A 97 -15.71 -9.78 -11.25
N TYR A 98 -14.57 -10.09 -11.86
CA TYR A 98 -14.52 -10.87 -13.09
C TYR A 98 -14.84 -12.34 -12.83
N ARG A 99 -14.41 -12.87 -11.68
CA ARG A 99 -14.73 -14.25 -11.28
C ARG A 99 -16.21 -14.45 -10.95
N TYR A 100 -16.85 -13.45 -10.36
CA TYR A 100 -18.26 -13.51 -9.95
C TYR A 100 -19.21 -12.79 -10.93
N GLU A 101 -18.71 -12.39 -12.10
CA GLU A 101 -19.47 -11.67 -13.15
C GLU A 101 -20.24 -10.43 -12.67
N SER A 102 -19.83 -9.84 -11.54
CA SER A 102 -20.53 -8.72 -10.93
C SER A 102 -20.26 -7.38 -11.62
N ILE A 103 -19.31 -7.35 -12.57
CA ILE A 103 -18.95 -6.16 -13.34
C ILE A 103 -20.10 -5.63 -14.19
N SER A 104 -20.86 -6.51 -14.84
CA SER A 104 -21.98 -6.14 -15.69
C SER A 104 -23.11 -5.53 -14.86
N LEU A 105 -23.39 -6.09 -13.69
CA LEU A 105 -24.38 -5.57 -12.75
C LEU A 105 -24.02 -4.18 -12.23
N THR A 106 -22.76 -3.95 -11.87
CA THR A 106 -22.30 -2.63 -11.39
C THR A 106 -22.25 -1.59 -12.50
N ALA A 107 -22.00 -1.99 -13.76
CA ALA A 107 -22.02 -1.08 -14.90
C ALA A 107 -23.44 -0.55 -15.21
N LEU A 108 -24.49 -1.35 -14.93
CA LEU A 108 -25.89 -0.93 -15.11
C LEU A 108 -26.30 0.20 -14.15
N PHE A 109 -25.73 0.25 -12.94
CA PHE A 109 -26.07 1.27 -11.94
C PHE A 109 -25.19 2.52 -12.01
N ILE A 110 -23.97 2.40 -12.52
CA ILE A 110 -23.00 3.50 -12.66
C ILE A 110 -22.44 3.44 -14.09
N PRO A 111 -23.07 4.13 -15.05
CA PRO A 111 -22.67 4.08 -16.46
C PRO A 111 -21.35 4.82 -16.74
N ASP A 112 -20.96 5.76 -15.88
CA ASP A 112 -19.68 6.46 -16.01
C ASP A 112 -18.51 5.56 -15.57
N ARG A 113 -17.72 5.12 -16.57
CA ARG A 113 -16.59 4.21 -16.41
C ARG A 113 -15.44 4.84 -15.63
N ASP A 114 -15.18 6.13 -15.82
CA ASP A 114 -14.08 6.84 -15.18
C ASP A 114 -14.38 7.04 -13.69
N LEU A 115 -15.63 7.42 -13.40
CA LEU A 115 -16.08 7.59 -12.03
C LEU A 115 -16.03 6.27 -11.24
N ARG A 116 -16.50 5.18 -11.85
CA ARG A 116 -16.46 3.85 -11.24
C ARG A 116 -15.03 3.40 -10.96
N PHE A 117 -14.13 3.59 -11.93
CA PHE A 117 -12.71 3.27 -11.78
C PHE A 117 -12.06 4.09 -10.67
N GLY A 118 -12.27 5.40 -10.66
CA GLY A 118 -11.72 6.30 -9.65
C GLY A 118 -12.23 6.01 -8.24
N ALA A 119 -13.54 5.74 -8.07
CA ALA A 119 -14.10 5.37 -6.78
C ALA A 119 -13.50 4.05 -6.24
N LYS A 120 -13.30 3.08 -7.13
CA LYS A 120 -12.69 1.78 -6.78
C LYS A 120 -11.24 1.91 -6.35
N LEU A 121 -10.43 2.65 -7.11
CA LEU A 121 -9.05 2.93 -6.72
C LEU A 121 -8.98 3.76 -5.43
N GLY A 122 -9.88 4.73 -5.25
CA GLY A 122 -9.96 5.53 -4.02
C GLY A 122 -10.28 4.69 -2.78
N VAL A 123 -11.27 3.79 -2.86
CA VAL A 123 -11.63 2.92 -1.73
C VAL A 123 -10.55 1.87 -1.45
N THR A 124 -9.90 1.31 -2.48
CA THR A 124 -8.78 0.39 -2.28
C THR A 124 -7.56 1.08 -1.68
N ALA A 125 -7.27 2.32 -2.09
CA ALA A 125 -6.24 3.14 -1.46
C ALA A 125 -6.55 3.41 0.02
N LEU A 126 -7.79 3.80 0.35
CA LEU A 126 -8.21 4.05 1.72
C LEU A 126 -8.15 2.77 2.58
N PHE A 127 -8.59 1.63 2.04
CA PHE A 127 -8.50 0.35 2.74
C PHE A 127 -7.04 -0.04 2.98
N SER A 128 -6.16 0.16 1.99
CA SER A 128 -4.73 -0.12 2.12
C SER A 128 -4.07 0.77 3.18
N LEU A 129 -4.50 2.04 3.28
CA LEU A 129 -4.06 2.94 4.34
C LEU A 129 -4.47 2.41 5.72
N VAL A 130 -5.70 1.91 5.87
CA VAL A 130 -6.17 1.29 7.12
C VAL A 130 -5.34 0.06 7.48
N LEU A 131 -4.95 -0.76 6.50
CA LEU A 131 -4.08 -1.92 6.72
C LEU A 131 -2.69 -1.51 7.19
N GLY A 132 -2.09 -0.50 6.55
CA GLY A 132 -0.81 0.08 6.97
C GLY A 132 -0.87 0.61 8.40
N LEU A 133 -1.88 1.45 8.70
CA LEU A 133 -2.08 1.98 10.04
C LEU A 133 -2.28 0.90 11.09
N ALA A 134 -3.07 -0.13 10.78
CA ALA A 134 -3.29 -1.25 11.70
C ALA A 134 -1.99 -1.97 12.04
N ALA A 135 -1.15 -2.26 11.04
CA ALA A 135 0.14 -2.91 11.24
C ALA A 135 1.12 -2.03 12.02
N GLU A 136 1.20 -0.73 11.70
CA GLU A 136 2.08 0.22 12.39
C GLU A 136 1.66 0.46 13.83
N ILE A 137 0.36 0.58 14.11
CA ILE A 137 -0.16 0.69 15.48
C ILE A 137 0.15 -0.60 16.25
N GLY A 138 -0.07 -1.77 15.66
CA GLY A 138 0.28 -3.05 16.27
C GLY A 138 1.77 -3.10 16.63
N ALA A 139 2.65 -2.78 15.67
CA ALA A 139 4.10 -2.76 15.88
C ALA A 139 4.52 -1.72 16.92
N GLY A 140 3.92 -0.52 16.88
CA GLY A 140 4.16 0.54 17.84
C GLY A 140 3.79 0.11 19.27
N VAL A 141 2.66 -0.57 19.45
CA VAL A 141 2.26 -1.13 20.76
C VAL A 141 3.25 -2.22 21.21
N GLY A 142 3.63 -3.13 20.32
CA GLY A 142 4.61 -4.18 20.64
C GLY A 142 5.98 -3.63 21.05
N LEU A 143 6.45 -2.61 20.33
CA LEU A 143 7.69 -1.89 20.65
C LEU A 143 7.57 -1.08 21.93
N ALA A 144 6.43 -0.41 22.15
CA ALA A 144 6.19 0.33 23.37
C ALA A 144 6.26 -0.59 24.59
N LEU A 145 5.73 -1.81 24.55
CA LEU A 145 5.72 -2.71 25.70
C LEU A 145 7.14 -3.18 26.13
N LEU A 146 8.04 -3.46 25.18
CA LEU A 146 9.33 -4.11 25.48
C LEU A 146 10.58 -3.27 25.12
N GLY A 147 10.45 -2.25 24.27
CA GLY A 147 11.56 -1.47 23.72
C GLY A 147 11.84 -0.12 24.42
N HIS A 148 11.27 0.12 25.60
CA HIS A 148 11.21 1.43 26.27
C HIS A 148 12.55 2.21 26.38
N SER A 149 13.70 1.56 26.42
CA SER A 149 15.01 2.21 26.60
C SER A 149 15.80 2.44 25.31
N GLU A 150 15.41 1.80 24.20
CA GLU A 150 16.25 1.71 22.98
C GLU A 150 15.64 2.44 21.78
N VAL A 151 14.38 2.89 21.87
CA VAL A 151 13.65 3.53 20.77
C VAL A 151 13.84 5.05 20.82
N GLN A 152 14.56 5.59 19.85
CA GLN A 152 14.65 7.03 19.64
C GLN A 152 13.45 7.53 18.84
N PHE A 153 12.51 8.19 19.51
CA PHE A 153 11.42 8.92 18.86
C PHE A 153 11.99 10.18 18.18
N GLY A 154 12.02 10.18 16.85
CA GLY A 154 12.54 11.31 16.07
C GLY A 154 12.08 11.31 14.62
N LEU A 155 12.56 12.30 13.86
CA LEU A 155 12.23 12.54 12.44
C LEU A 155 12.44 11.31 11.52
N ARG A 156 13.36 10.41 11.89
CA ARG A 156 13.61 9.17 11.14
C ARG A 156 12.48 8.16 11.32
N LEU A 157 12.00 7.95 12.56
CA LEU A 157 10.88 7.05 12.83
C LEU A 157 9.59 7.52 12.15
N THR A 158 9.31 8.83 12.19
CA THR A 158 8.17 9.41 11.46
C THR A 158 8.31 9.24 9.95
N GLY A 159 9.53 9.32 9.42
CA GLY A 159 9.78 9.01 8.01
C GLY A 159 9.50 7.56 7.65
N VAL A 160 9.87 6.60 8.52
CA VAL A 160 9.67 5.16 8.28
C VAL A 160 8.17 4.84 8.27
N LEU A 161 7.42 5.41 9.23
CA LEU A 161 5.95 5.29 9.28
C LEU A 161 5.30 5.89 8.03
N LEU A 162 5.63 7.14 7.67
CA LEU A 162 5.06 7.77 6.48
C LEU A 162 5.46 7.03 5.18
N GLY A 163 6.69 6.54 5.09
CA GLY A 163 7.18 5.74 3.98
C GLY A 163 6.47 4.39 3.88
N GLY A 164 6.23 3.72 5.01
CA GLY A 164 5.47 2.48 5.11
C GLY A 164 4.01 2.65 4.69
N LEU A 165 3.34 3.66 5.22
CA LEU A 165 1.97 4.02 4.81
C LEU A 165 1.90 4.35 3.31
N LEU A 166 2.85 5.10 2.78
CA LEU A 166 2.87 5.40 1.34
C LEU A 166 3.06 4.11 0.52
N ALA A 167 4.00 3.26 0.91
CA ALA A 167 4.27 2.00 0.24
C ALA A 167 3.06 1.05 0.23
N THR A 168 2.38 0.91 1.37
CA THR A 168 1.17 0.07 1.49
C THR A 168 0.06 0.56 0.57
N VAL A 169 -0.19 1.87 0.52
CA VAL A 169 -1.19 2.47 -0.37
C VAL A 169 -0.82 2.25 -1.84
N CYS A 170 0.43 2.51 -2.22
CA CYS A 170 0.91 2.33 -3.59
C CYS A 170 0.72 0.88 -4.06
N TRP A 171 1.17 -0.09 -3.26
CA TRP A 171 1.04 -1.50 -3.60
C TRP A 171 -0.41 -1.99 -3.63
N GLY A 172 -1.29 -1.46 -2.77
CA GLY A 172 -2.72 -1.72 -2.85
C GLY A 172 -3.36 -1.25 -4.16
N VAL A 173 -2.99 -0.06 -4.63
CA VAL A 173 -3.46 0.49 -5.91
C VAL A 173 -2.85 -0.26 -7.11
N ILE A 174 -1.58 -0.64 -7.04
CA ILE A 174 -0.92 -1.48 -8.06
C ILE A 174 -1.63 -2.84 -8.15
N GLY A 175 -1.88 -3.49 -7.01
CA GLY A 175 -2.62 -4.75 -6.93
C GLY A 175 -4.03 -4.63 -7.52
N ALA A 176 -4.76 -3.57 -7.16
CA ALA A 176 -6.09 -3.28 -7.71
C ALA A 176 -6.05 -3.09 -9.24
N SER A 177 -5.05 -2.37 -9.74
CA SER A 177 -4.83 -2.11 -11.16
C SER A 177 -4.51 -3.40 -11.93
N LEU A 178 -3.62 -4.25 -11.40
CA LEU A 178 -3.29 -5.54 -11.98
C LEU A 178 -4.48 -6.50 -11.99
N GLY A 179 -5.28 -6.53 -10.92
CA GLY A 179 -6.51 -7.32 -10.87
C GLY A 179 -7.51 -6.92 -11.96
N LEU A 180 -7.60 -5.63 -12.30
CA LEU A 180 -8.40 -5.13 -13.42
C LEU A 180 -7.80 -5.50 -14.78
N LEU A 181 -6.49 -5.32 -14.95
CA LEU A 181 -5.78 -5.60 -16.22
C LEU A 181 -5.82 -7.08 -16.60
N LEU A 182 -5.59 -7.95 -15.63
CA LEU A 182 -5.48 -9.41 -15.82
C LEU A 182 -6.82 -10.13 -15.63
N ARG A 183 -7.85 -9.42 -15.16
CA ARG A 183 -9.21 -9.95 -14.94
C ARG A 183 -9.25 -11.18 -14.04
N SER A 184 -8.25 -11.34 -13.17
CA SER A 184 -8.11 -12.48 -12.29
C SER A 184 -7.25 -12.10 -11.10
N THR A 185 -7.77 -12.38 -9.90
CA THR A 185 -7.01 -12.23 -8.65
C THR A 185 -5.77 -13.11 -8.65
N GLY A 186 -5.89 -14.36 -9.11
CA GLY A 186 -4.79 -15.32 -9.13
C GLY A 186 -3.65 -14.84 -10.03
N LEU A 187 -3.97 -14.44 -11.26
CA LEU A 187 -2.95 -13.94 -12.20
C LEU A 187 -2.29 -12.66 -11.70
N ALA A 188 -3.05 -11.76 -11.08
CA ALA A 188 -2.49 -10.54 -10.50
C ALA A 188 -1.50 -10.84 -9.37
N VAL A 189 -1.87 -11.70 -8.42
CA VAL A 189 -0.97 -12.11 -7.34
C VAL A 189 0.25 -12.84 -7.89
N THR A 190 0.07 -13.77 -8.82
CA THR A 190 1.19 -14.49 -9.45
C THR A 190 2.11 -13.55 -10.22
N ALA A 191 1.58 -12.54 -10.92
CA ALA A 191 2.39 -11.55 -11.61
C ALA A 191 3.21 -10.69 -10.64
N MET A 192 2.62 -10.28 -9.52
CA MET A 192 3.33 -9.51 -8.48
C MET A 192 4.43 -10.34 -7.82
N VAL A 193 4.11 -11.58 -7.43
CA VAL A 193 5.08 -12.51 -6.84
C VAL A 193 6.20 -12.84 -7.83
N GLY A 194 5.85 -13.14 -9.09
CA GLY A 194 6.83 -13.39 -10.15
C GLY A 194 7.70 -12.17 -10.44
N TRP A 195 7.15 -10.97 -10.34
CA TRP A 195 7.93 -9.74 -10.47
C TRP A 195 8.96 -9.61 -9.33
N CYS A 196 8.50 -9.69 -8.08
CA CYS A 196 9.36 -9.51 -6.90
C CYS A 196 10.41 -10.61 -6.75
N LEU A 197 10.07 -11.87 -7.03
CA LEU A 197 10.98 -13.00 -6.79
C LEU A 197 11.88 -13.34 -7.98
N VAL A 198 11.47 -12.98 -9.20
CA VAL A 198 12.17 -13.40 -10.42
C VAL A 198 12.61 -12.20 -11.25
N ALA A 199 11.67 -11.36 -11.69
CA ALA A 199 11.99 -10.30 -12.64
C ALA A 199 12.97 -9.26 -12.06
N GLU A 200 12.71 -8.78 -10.86
CA GLU A 200 13.53 -7.73 -10.24
C GLU A 200 14.93 -8.22 -9.85
N PRO A 201 15.12 -9.39 -9.20
CA PRO A 201 16.46 -9.94 -8.95
C PRO A 201 17.26 -10.22 -10.23
N LEU A 202 16.61 -10.66 -11.30
CA LEU A 202 17.26 -10.82 -12.60
C LEU A 202 17.68 -9.47 -13.19
N LEU A 203 16.85 -8.44 -13.08
CA LEU A 203 17.21 -7.08 -13.51
C LEU A 203 18.38 -6.53 -12.70
N TRP A 204 18.46 -6.80 -11.40
CA TRP A 204 19.64 -6.48 -10.59
C TRP A 204 20.91 -7.16 -11.12
N LEU A 205 20.81 -8.45 -11.44
CA LEU A 205 21.95 -9.21 -11.97
C LEU A 205 22.40 -8.66 -13.34
N ILE A 206 21.46 -8.37 -14.22
CA ILE A 206 21.72 -7.84 -15.57
C ILE A 206 22.33 -6.44 -15.49
N THR A 207 21.72 -5.54 -14.72
CA THR A 207 22.19 -4.14 -14.58
C THR A 207 23.58 -4.07 -13.94
N ARG A 208 23.86 -4.95 -12.97
CA ARG A 208 25.20 -5.13 -12.41
C ARG A 208 26.18 -5.66 -13.46
N GLY A 209 25.77 -6.61 -14.28
CA GLY A 209 26.60 -7.17 -15.37
C GLY A 209 26.95 -6.17 -16.46
N ILE A 210 26.06 -5.22 -16.76
CA ILE A 210 26.25 -4.17 -17.78
C ILE A 210 26.98 -2.93 -17.21
N GLY A 211 27.24 -2.89 -15.89
CA GLY A 211 27.94 -1.78 -15.24
C GLY A 211 27.08 -0.56 -14.95
N ILE A 212 25.74 -0.69 -14.94
CA ILE A 212 24.79 0.40 -14.63
C ILE A 212 23.94 0.00 -13.40
N PRO A 213 24.56 -0.20 -12.22
CA PRO A 213 23.84 -0.67 -11.03
C PRO A 213 22.76 0.32 -10.56
N GLY A 214 22.91 1.61 -10.88
CA GLY A 214 21.95 2.66 -10.50
C GLY A 214 20.56 2.52 -11.14
N PHE A 215 20.40 1.70 -12.19
CA PHE A 215 19.08 1.46 -12.79
C PHE A 215 18.15 0.69 -11.85
N ALA A 216 18.70 -0.16 -10.97
CA ALA A 216 17.94 -0.93 -9.99
C ALA A 216 17.08 -0.03 -9.08
N VAL A 217 17.53 1.20 -8.82
CA VAL A 217 16.82 2.20 -8.02
C VAL A 217 15.45 2.57 -8.57
N LEU A 218 15.25 2.43 -9.89
CA LEU A 218 13.98 2.75 -10.57
C LEU A 218 12.96 1.60 -10.48
N LEU A 219 13.35 0.44 -9.95
CA LEU A 219 12.49 -0.71 -9.84
C LEU A 219 11.54 -0.57 -8.63
N PRO A 220 10.30 -1.09 -8.72
CA PRO A 220 9.27 -0.83 -7.72
C PRO A 220 9.57 -1.46 -6.34
N ASP A 221 10.22 -2.63 -6.26
CA ASP A 221 10.59 -3.23 -4.96
C ASP A 221 11.76 -2.46 -4.33
N SER A 222 12.77 -2.13 -5.14
CA SER A 222 13.91 -1.28 -4.73
C SER A 222 13.45 0.11 -4.25
N ALA A 223 12.47 0.71 -4.92
CA ALA A 223 11.83 1.95 -4.49
C ALA A 223 11.04 1.75 -3.19
N THR A 224 10.36 0.63 -3.01
CA THR A 224 9.66 0.31 -1.76
C THR A 224 10.65 0.23 -0.59
N ILE A 225 11.74 -0.51 -0.74
CA ILE A 225 12.78 -0.61 0.28
C ILE A 225 13.38 0.78 0.58
N GLY A 226 13.68 1.58 -0.46
CA GLY A 226 14.20 2.93 -0.30
C GLY A 226 13.24 3.89 0.42
N THR A 227 11.92 3.80 0.16
CA THR A 227 10.90 4.61 0.85
C THR A 227 10.83 4.31 2.34
N VAL A 228 10.82 3.03 2.70
CA VAL A 228 10.63 2.62 4.09
C VAL A 228 11.94 2.78 4.88
N ALA A 229 13.10 2.55 4.27
CA ALA A 229 14.39 2.60 4.97
C ALA A 229 14.93 4.02 5.26
N VAL A 230 14.30 5.09 4.75
CA VAL A 230 14.60 6.52 5.02
C VAL A 230 16.09 6.84 5.12
N GLY A 231 16.86 6.47 4.10
CA GLY A 231 18.29 6.79 4.03
C GLY A 231 19.21 5.98 4.94
N SER A 232 18.72 4.93 5.63
CA SER A 232 19.54 3.95 6.35
C SER A 232 20.61 3.32 5.45
N PHE A 233 20.34 3.25 4.14
CA PHE A 233 21.25 2.74 3.12
C PHE A 233 21.75 3.84 2.18
N SER A 234 22.05 5.03 2.70
CA SER A 234 22.52 6.19 1.91
C SER A 234 23.79 5.94 1.07
N HIS A 235 24.56 4.90 1.40
CA HIS A 235 25.78 4.50 0.68
C HIS A 235 25.56 3.35 -0.31
N SER A 236 24.34 2.82 -0.45
CA SER A 236 24.03 1.73 -1.39
C SER A 236 23.79 2.29 -2.79
N PRO A 237 24.48 1.80 -3.84
CA PRO A 237 24.22 2.21 -5.22
C PRO A 237 22.86 1.71 -5.75
N PHE A 238 22.17 0.85 -4.99
CA PHE A 238 20.89 0.24 -5.36
C PHE A 238 19.68 0.92 -4.71
N LEU A 239 19.88 1.86 -3.78
CA LEU A 239 18.81 2.51 -3.01
C LEU A 239 18.97 4.02 -3.04
N SER A 240 17.99 4.74 -3.62
CA SER A 240 17.97 6.21 -3.57
C SER A 240 17.56 6.74 -2.19
N PRO A 241 17.83 8.02 -1.89
CA PRO A 241 17.25 8.70 -0.74
C PRO A 241 15.73 8.53 -0.71
N GLY A 242 15.15 8.36 0.49
CA GLY A 242 13.75 7.91 0.65
C GLY A 242 12.70 8.78 -0.06
N ALA A 243 12.95 10.09 -0.20
CA ALA A 243 12.06 10.99 -0.96
C ALA A 243 12.05 10.69 -2.48
N VAL A 244 13.20 10.33 -3.06
CA VAL A 244 13.30 9.99 -4.48
C VAL A 244 12.61 8.65 -4.74
N SER A 245 12.84 7.67 -3.85
CA SER A 245 12.16 6.37 -3.91
C SER A 245 10.64 6.51 -3.82
N ALA A 246 10.14 7.45 -3.00
CA ALA A 246 8.70 7.72 -2.87
C ALA A 246 8.11 8.21 -4.19
N VAL A 247 8.81 9.13 -4.87
CA VAL A 247 8.40 9.62 -6.18
C VAL A 247 8.38 8.50 -7.20
N VAL A 248 9.42 7.65 -7.25
CA VAL A 248 9.46 6.49 -8.17
C VAL A 248 8.30 5.54 -7.94
N LEU A 249 7.96 5.24 -6.68
CA LEU A 249 6.85 4.35 -6.36
C LEU A 249 5.49 4.95 -6.72
N ILE A 250 5.32 6.27 -6.51
CA ILE A 250 4.14 7.01 -6.97
C ILE A 250 4.04 6.98 -8.50
N LEU A 251 5.16 7.15 -9.21
CA LEU A 251 5.18 7.08 -10.68
C LEU A 251 4.78 5.70 -11.18
N TRP A 252 5.26 4.62 -10.56
CA TRP A 252 4.82 3.26 -10.89
C TRP A 252 3.32 3.04 -10.61
N THR A 253 2.82 3.57 -9.50
CA THR A 253 1.41 3.51 -9.16
C THR A 253 0.56 4.27 -10.17
N ALA A 254 0.99 5.48 -10.55
CA ALA A 254 0.33 6.29 -11.57
C ALA A 254 0.40 5.63 -12.96
N ALA A 255 1.53 5.05 -13.33
CA ALA A 255 1.72 4.38 -14.61
C ALA A 255 0.83 3.13 -14.73
N THR A 256 0.78 2.29 -13.69
CA THR A 256 -0.09 1.10 -13.66
C THR A 256 -1.57 1.48 -13.65
N GLY A 257 -1.95 2.50 -12.89
CA GLY A 257 -3.30 3.05 -12.88
C GLY A 257 -3.71 3.63 -14.24
N ALA A 258 -2.86 4.44 -14.86
CA ALA A 258 -3.09 5.03 -16.18
C ALA A 258 -3.17 3.97 -17.29
N LEU A 259 -2.30 2.96 -17.25
CA LEU A 259 -2.34 1.83 -18.20
C LEU A 259 -3.65 1.04 -18.08
N THR A 260 -4.09 0.81 -16.85
CA THR A 260 -5.36 0.14 -16.56
C THR A 260 -6.54 0.98 -17.08
N TRP A 261 -6.54 2.27 -16.80
CA TRP A 261 -7.55 3.21 -17.26
C TRP A 261 -7.63 3.26 -18.79
N TRP A 262 -6.50 3.37 -19.46
CA TRP A 262 -6.42 3.34 -20.92
C TRP A 262 -7.02 2.04 -21.46
N LYS A 263 -6.57 0.87 -20.97
CA LYS A 263 -7.10 -0.41 -21.44
C LYS A 263 -8.60 -0.58 -21.20
N LEU A 264 -9.16 0.00 -20.13
CA LEU A 264 -10.60 -0.03 -19.87
C LEU A 264 -11.39 0.82 -20.87
N ARG A 265 -10.80 1.91 -21.39
CA ARG A 265 -11.43 2.75 -22.43
C ARG A 265 -11.38 2.11 -23.81
N GLN A 266 -10.31 1.40 -24.15
CA GLN A 266 -10.18 0.72 -25.44
C GLN A 266 -11.03 -0.53 -25.58
N ARG A 267 -11.51 -1.10 -24.46
CA ARG A 267 -12.29 -2.33 -24.49
C ARG A 267 -13.77 -1.98 -24.58
N GLU A 268 -14.39 -2.38 -25.68
CA GLU A 268 -15.84 -2.55 -25.78
C GLU A 268 -16.24 -3.61 -24.76
N ILE A 269 -17.20 -3.27 -23.91
CA ILE A 269 -17.88 -4.18 -22.98
C ILE A 269 -19.28 -4.34 -23.54
#